data_AF-A0A5N9GV60-F1
#
_entry.id   AF-A0A5N9GV60-F1
#
_cell.length_a   1.000
_cell.length_b   1.000
_cell.length_c   1.000
_cell.angle_alpha   90.00
_cell.angle_beta   90.00
_cell.angle_gamma   90.00
#
_symmetry.space_group_name_H-M   'P 1'
#
loop_
_entity.id
_entity.type
_entity.pdbx_description
1 polymer ?
#
loop_
_entity_poly.entity_id
_entity_poly.type
_entity_poly.pdbx_seq_one_letter_code
_entity_poly.pdbx_strand_id
1 'polypeptide(L)'
;MNGREFVAHLNEKYYPELEGPIIAVRKALAELDPSCPAFVELMQRQAKKEEAHAVAFTKALDMYPELDEQERSQVAEQAAEEHHHYELIRDYLQNRGIEFEDDPGDAYSAYFDRFLAGDVKAFRLCNIAEKSAVAFFVHMGEVTTDPAVRTLVAAIMADEADHGDSLATKLSLLASDEGERDFLERHFVESWSSQKKGVFLEAEELGVDVERVLAKFSQG
;
A
#
# COMPACT_ATOMS: atom_id res chain seq x y z
N MET A 1 -7.51 -27.32 -6.99
CA MET A 1 -6.69 -26.10 -6.81
C MET A 1 -6.29 -26.06 -5.34
N ASN A 2 -4.99 -26.05 -5.03
CA ASN A 2 -4.53 -25.81 -3.66
C ASN A 2 -4.58 -24.30 -3.34
N GLY A 3 -4.36 -23.90 -2.08
CA GLY A 3 -4.47 -22.50 -1.69
C GLY A 3 -3.53 -21.55 -2.45
N ARG A 4 -2.29 -21.98 -2.73
CA ARG A 4 -1.34 -21.19 -3.54
C ARG A 4 -1.82 -21.00 -4.97
N GLU A 5 -2.30 -22.07 -5.59
CA GLU A 5 -2.87 -22.02 -6.95
C GLU A 5 -4.11 -21.12 -6.99
N PHE A 6 -4.90 -21.08 -5.91
CA PHE A 6 -6.07 -20.20 -5.82
C PHE A 6 -5.68 -18.74 -5.71
N VAL A 7 -4.71 -18.39 -4.86
CA VAL A 7 -4.19 -17.02 -4.78
C VAL A 7 -3.56 -16.58 -6.10
N ALA A 8 -2.81 -17.47 -6.78
CA ALA A 8 -2.28 -17.20 -8.11
C ALA A 8 -3.40 -16.95 -9.13
N HIS A 9 -4.45 -17.77 -9.10
CA HIS A 9 -5.63 -17.59 -9.95
C HIS A 9 -6.33 -16.25 -9.70
N LEU A 10 -6.48 -15.81 -8.44
CA LEU A 10 -7.07 -14.50 -8.12
C LEU A 10 -6.24 -13.36 -8.72
N ASN A 11 -4.91 -13.41 -8.54
CA ASN A 11 -4.03 -12.40 -9.13
C ASN A 11 -4.20 -12.39 -10.65
N GLU A 12 -4.10 -13.53 -11.33
CA GLU A 12 -4.26 -13.61 -12.80
C GLU A 12 -5.63 -13.12 -13.28
N LYS A 13 -6.71 -13.55 -12.61
CA LYS A 13 -8.09 -13.23 -12.97
C LYS A 13 -8.38 -11.73 -12.87
N TYR A 14 -7.91 -11.09 -11.81
CA TYR A 14 -8.24 -9.71 -11.49
C TYR A 14 -7.17 -8.70 -11.90
N TYR A 15 -5.97 -9.14 -12.28
CA TYR A 15 -4.88 -8.26 -12.69
C TYR A 15 -5.28 -7.25 -13.77
N PRO A 16 -5.96 -7.62 -14.87
CA PRO A 16 -6.25 -6.67 -15.94
C PRO A 16 -7.20 -5.53 -15.53
N GLU A 17 -8.09 -5.76 -14.56
CA GLU A 17 -9.14 -4.80 -14.19
C GLU A 17 -8.86 -4.05 -12.89
N LEU A 18 -8.10 -4.68 -11.97
CA LEU A 18 -7.87 -4.21 -10.61
C LEU A 18 -6.38 -3.91 -10.37
N GLU A 19 -5.58 -4.93 -10.07
CA GLU A 19 -4.18 -4.78 -9.63
C GLU A 19 -3.29 -4.08 -10.67
N GLY A 20 -3.31 -4.52 -11.93
CA GLY A 20 -2.46 -4.01 -13.00
C GLY A 20 -2.65 -2.51 -13.29
N PRO A 21 -3.89 -2.02 -13.50
CA PRO A 21 -4.17 -0.59 -13.63
C PRO A 21 -3.67 0.25 -12.44
N ILE A 22 -3.83 -0.24 -11.21
CA ILE A 22 -3.39 0.46 -9.99
C ILE A 22 -1.87 0.56 -9.97
N ILE A 23 -1.17 -0.54 -10.22
CA ILE A 23 0.30 -0.57 -10.30
C ILE A 23 0.80 0.36 -11.41
N ALA A 24 0.15 0.37 -12.58
CA ALA A 24 0.54 1.26 -13.67
C ALA A 24 0.45 2.75 -13.28
N VAL A 25 -0.63 3.14 -12.60
CA VAL A 25 -0.79 4.53 -12.12
C VAL A 25 0.18 4.85 -10.99
N ARG A 26 0.41 3.93 -10.05
CA ARG A 26 1.45 4.08 -9.01
C ARG A 26 2.83 4.29 -9.60
N LYS A 27 3.20 3.54 -10.64
CA LYS A 27 4.48 3.73 -11.36
C LYS A 27 4.57 5.10 -12.00
N ALA A 28 3.49 5.59 -12.61
CA ALA A 28 3.45 6.94 -13.18
C ALA A 28 3.62 8.04 -12.11
N LEU A 29 3.01 7.86 -10.93
CA LEU A 29 3.24 8.74 -9.77
C LEU A 29 4.70 8.70 -9.29
N ALA A 30 5.32 7.53 -9.25
CA ALA A 30 6.72 7.35 -8.87
C ALA A 30 7.72 7.99 -9.86
N GLU A 31 7.28 8.29 -11.09
CA GLU A 31 8.08 8.96 -12.13
C GLU A 31 8.02 10.49 -12.06
N LEU A 32 7.23 11.08 -11.14
CA LEU A 32 7.20 12.54 -10.95
C LEU A 32 8.61 13.06 -10.59
N ASP A 33 8.99 14.18 -11.20
CA ASP A 33 10.28 14.82 -10.96
C ASP A 33 10.39 15.23 -9.47
N PRO A 34 11.40 14.75 -8.72
CA PRO A 34 11.58 15.10 -7.31
C PRO A 34 11.66 16.60 -7.02
N SER A 35 11.97 17.43 -8.02
CA SER A 35 12.03 18.89 -7.89
C SER A 35 10.67 19.59 -8.07
N CYS A 36 9.64 18.90 -8.55
CA CYS A 36 8.35 19.51 -8.84
C CYS A 36 7.44 19.57 -7.59
N PRO A 37 6.53 20.58 -7.51
CA PRO A 37 5.57 20.66 -6.41
C PRO A 37 4.68 19.42 -6.26
N ALA A 38 4.28 18.80 -7.37
CA ALA A 38 3.45 17.60 -7.33
C ALA A 38 4.15 16.41 -6.65
N PHE A 39 5.47 16.26 -6.80
CA PHE A 39 6.22 15.25 -6.07
C PHE A 39 6.27 15.55 -4.57
N VAL A 40 6.45 16.81 -4.20
CA VAL A 40 6.44 17.23 -2.79
C VAL A 40 5.10 16.90 -2.14
N GLU A 41 4.01 17.27 -2.81
CA GLU A 41 2.64 16.98 -2.36
C GLU A 41 2.39 15.46 -2.29
N LEU A 42 2.85 14.69 -3.29
CA LEU A 42 2.80 13.23 -3.26
C LEU A 42 3.49 12.66 -2.01
N MET A 43 4.71 13.12 -1.70
CA MET A 43 5.46 12.62 -0.55
C MET A 43 4.84 13.04 0.78
N GLN A 44 4.27 14.24 0.89
CA GLN A 44 3.48 14.63 2.07
C GLN A 44 2.26 13.71 2.25
N ARG A 45 1.54 13.41 1.17
CA ARG A 45 0.41 12.47 1.19
C ARG A 45 0.85 11.04 1.54
N GLN A 46 2.01 10.56 1.05
CA GLN A 46 2.53 9.26 1.45
C GLN A 46 2.88 9.24 2.94
N ALA A 47 3.61 10.24 3.46
CA ALA A 47 3.90 10.33 4.89
C ALA A 47 2.63 10.25 5.74
N LYS A 48 1.56 10.94 5.33
CA LYS A 48 0.29 10.89 6.05
C LYS A 48 -0.38 9.52 6.02
N LYS A 49 -0.24 8.76 4.92
CA LYS A 49 -0.74 7.38 4.81
C LYS A 49 0.01 6.46 5.77
N GLU A 50 1.34 6.53 5.79
CA GLU A 50 2.19 5.76 6.73
C GLU A 50 1.80 6.06 8.20
N GLU A 51 1.61 7.33 8.55
CA GLU A 51 1.13 7.71 9.90
C GLU A 51 -0.26 7.11 10.21
N ALA A 52 -1.19 7.19 9.24
CA ALA A 52 -2.53 6.66 9.41
C ALA A 52 -2.53 5.11 9.57
N HIS A 53 -1.66 4.41 8.84
CA HIS A 53 -1.48 2.97 8.96
C HIS A 53 -0.92 2.59 10.33
N ALA A 54 0.12 3.28 10.80
CA ALA A 54 0.68 3.07 12.14
C ALA A 54 -0.38 3.20 13.24
N VAL A 55 -1.22 4.24 13.15
CA VAL A 55 -2.35 4.45 14.07
C VAL A 55 -3.39 3.33 13.94
N ALA A 56 -3.70 2.88 12.73
CA ALA A 56 -4.66 1.81 12.49
C ALA A 56 -4.20 0.47 13.08
N PHE A 57 -2.95 0.07 12.82
CA PHE A 57 -2.38 -1.15 13.41
C PHE A 57 -2.32 -1.08 14.94
N THR A 58 -1.97 0.09 15.50
CA THR A 58 -2.00 0.30 16.94
C THR A 58 -3.41 0.11 17.51
N LYS A 59 -4.45 0.69 16.88
CA LYS A 59 -5.84 0.49 17.29
C LYS A 59 -6.29 -0.96 17.19
N ALA A 60 -5.85 -1.68 16.15
CA ALA A 60 -6.20 -3.08 15.94
C ALA A 60 -5.77 -3.99 17.11
N LEU A 61 -4.65 -3.69 17.77
CA LEU A 61 -4.18 -4.42 18.95
C LEU A 61 -5.17 -4.36 20.13
N ASP A 62 -5.91 -3.26 20.27
CA ASP A 62 -6.93 -3.10 21.31
C ASP A 62 -8.30 -3.63 20.85
N MET A 63 -8.60 -3.50 19.55
CA MET A 63 -9.91 -3.85 18.99
C MET A 63 -10.12 -5.34 18.79
N TYR A 64 -9.07 -6.10 18.50
CA TYR A 64 -9.16 -7.52 18.14
C TYR A 64 -8.52 -8.42 19.21
N PRO A 65 -9.27 -8.78 20.27
CA PRO A 65 -8.80 -9.73 21.29
C PRO A 65 -8.58 -11.15 20.75
N GLU A 66 -9.07 -11.46 19.54
CA GLU A 66 -8.89 -12.74 18.86
C GLU A 66 -7.50 -12.94 18.26
N LEU A 67 -6.67 -11.89 18.21
CA LEU A 67 -5.27 -12.00 17.78
C LEU A 67 -4.48 -12.76 18.84
N ASP A 68 -3.79 -13.81 18.42
CA ASP A 68 -2.87 -14.53 19.30
C ASP A 68 -1.59 -13.73 19.60
N GLU A 69 -0.73 -14.23 20.49
CA GLU A 69 0.50 -13.53 20.89
C GLU A 69 1.44 -13.24 19.70
N GLN A 70 1.53 -14.17 18.75
CA GLN A 70 2.37 -14.00 17.57
C GLN A 70 1.77 -12.96 16.62
N GLU A 71 0.47 -13.01 16.36
CA GLU A 71 -0.23 -12.02 15.53
C GLU A 71 -0.15 -10.63 16.14
N ARG A 72 -0.30 -10.50 17.47
CA ARG A 72 -0.15 -9.22 18.18
C ARG A 72 1.27 -8.67 18.05
N SER A 73 2.29 -9.53 18.14
CA SER A 73 3.68 -9.11 17.92
C SER A 73 3.88 -8.59 16.49
N GLN A 74 3.37 -9.30 15.49
CA GLN A 74 3.49 -8.88 14.08
C GLN A 74 2.75 -7.56 13.81
N VAL A 75 1.55 -7.38 14.36
CA VAL A 75 0.79 -6.14 14.21
C VAL A 75 1.49 -4.96 14.90
N ALA A 76 2.14 -5.20 16.05
CA ALA A 76 2.91 -4.17 16.74
C ALA A 76 4.19 -3.79 15.99
N GLU A 77 4.86 -4.76 15.37
CA GLU A 77 6.02 -4.56 14.51
C GLU A 77 5.63 -3.72 13.27
N GLN A 78 4.58 -4.13 12.55
CA GLN A 78 4.02 -3.37 11.42
C GLN A 78 3.67 -1.93 11.84
N ALA A 79 3.02 -1.74 13.00
CA ALA A 79 2.69 -0.40 13.48
C ALA A 79 3.94 0.49 13.70
N ALA A 80 5.03 -0.10 14.19
CA ALA A 80 6.29 0.61 14.42
C ALA A 80 7.00 0.94 13.10
N GLU A 81 6.98 0.03 12.13
CA GLU A 81 7.59 0.22 10.82
C GLU A 81 6.87 1.29 10.00
N GLU A 82 5.53 1.27 9.95
CA GLU A 82 4.74 2.32 9.27
C GLU A 82 4.99 3.70 9.92
N HIS A 83 5.17 3.76 11.24
CA HIS A 83 5.57 5.00 11.90
C HIS A 83 7.00 5.41 11.52
N HIS A 84 7.92 4.46 11.41
CA HIS A 84 9.29 4.72 10.97
C HIS A 84 9.32 5.26 9.54
N HIS A 85 8.54 4.70 8.62
CA HIS A 85 8.39 5.21 7.24
C HIS A 85 7.88 6.64 7.21
N TYR A 86 6.87 6.97 8.02
CA TYR A 86 6.40 8.35 8.19
C TYR A 86 7.55 9.29 8.59
N GLU A 87 8.34 8.91 9.59
CA GLU A 87 9.48 9.72 10.04
C GLU A 87 10.54 9.88 8.95
N LEU A 88 10.87 8.81 8.20
CA LEU A 88 11.82 8.87 7.09
C LEU A 88 11.37 9.85 5.99
N ILE A 89 10.09 9.81 5.61
CA ILE A 89 9.55 10.71 4.58
C ILE A 89 9.49 12.16 5.10
N ARG A 90 9.07 12.34 6.36
CA ARG A 90 9.05 13.67 7.01
C ARG A 90 10.45 14.27 7.06
N ASP A 91 11.44 13.51 7.51
CA ASP A 91 12.83 13.95 7.61
C ASP A 91 13.41 14.25 6.21
N TYR A 92 13.07 13.45 5.20
CA TYR A 92 13.40 13.73 3.80
C TYR A 92 12.87 15.10 3.34
N LEU A 93 11.60 15.41 3.62
CA LEU A 93 10.99 16.69 3.25
C LEU A 93 11.63 17.87 4.02
N GLN A 94 11.83 17.72 5.33
CA GLN A 94 12.44 18.76 6.18
C GLN A 94 13.89 19.07 5.77
N ASN A 95 14.68 18.06 5.43
CA ASN A 95 16.06 18.24 4.97
C ASN A 95 16.14 19.00 3.64
N ARG A 96 15.04 19.07 2.87
CA ARG A 96 14.93 19.88 1.65
C ARG A 96 14.36 21.28 1.90
N GLY A 97 14.14 21.66 3.16
CA GLY A 97 13.56 22.95 3.55
C GLY A 97 12.07 23.05 3.21
N ILE A 98 11.38 21.91 3.04
CA ILE A 98 9.94 21.86 2.82
C ILE A 98 9.26 21.81 4.18
N GLU A 99 8.36 22.76 4.43
CA GLU A 99 7.51 22.72 5.61
C GLU A 99 6.50 21.58 5.47
N PHE A 100 6.38 20.76 6.52
CA PHE A 100 5.44 19.65 6.52
C PHE A 100 4.05 20.19 6.81
N GLU A 101 3.10 19.96 5.91
CA GLU A 101 1.72 20.31 6.15
C GLU A 101 1.09 19.31 7.13
N ASP A 102 0.40 19.80 8.17
CA ASP A 102 -0.23 18.94 9.19
C ASP A 102 -1.35 18.04 8.61
N ASP A 103 -1.98 18.50 7.52
CA ASP A 103 -3.05 17.81 6.80
C ASP A 103 -2.99 18.15 5.30
N PRO A 104 -2.13 17.46 4.51
CA PRO A 104 -1.93 17.75 3.08
C PRO A 104 -3.15 17.40 2.19
N GLY A 105 -4.31 17.14 2.79
CA GLY A 105 -5.59 16.94 2.13
C GLY A 105 -6.05 15.48 2.16
N ASP A 106 -7.14 15.21 2.87
CA ASP A 106 -8.05 14.04 2.76
C ASP A 106 -7.37 12.72 2.33
N ALA A 107 -6.19 12.41 2.87
CA ALA A 107 -5.35 11.32 2.40
C ALA A 107 -6.15 10.02 2.44
N TYR A 108 -6.67 9.59 1.28
CA TYR A 108 -7.79 8.68 1.09
C TYR A 108 -7.72 7.41 1.96
N SER A 109 -8.09 7.56 3.23
CA SER A 109 -7.92 6.59 4.34
C SER A 109 -9.05 5.56 4.41
N ALA A 110 -10.01 5.66 3.49
CA ALA A 110 -11.15 4.75 3.38
C ALA A 110 -10.73 3.26 3.30
N TYR A 111 -9.48 2.99 2.93
CA TYR A 111 -8.89 1.66 2.93
C TYR A 111 -8.68 1.06 4.33
N PHE A 112 -8.08 1.78 5.28
CA PHE A 112 -7.80 1.23 6.62
C PHE A 112 -9.01 1.32 7.55
N ASP A 113 -9.86 2.35 7.39
CA ASP A 113 -11.10 2.48 8.16
C ASP A 113 -11.98 1.23 8.08
N ARG A 114 -11.98 0.55 6.94
CA ARG A 114 -12.77 -0.69 6.74
C ARG A 114 -12.18 -1.89 7.49
N PHE A 115 -10.87 -1.97 7.64
CA PHE A 115 -10.22 -3.04 8.40
C PHE A 115 -10.29 -2.81 9.90
N LEU A 116 -10.67 -1.60 10.31
CA LEU A 116 -11.09 -1.27 11.66
C LEU A 116 -12.61 -1.39 11.85
N ALA A 117 -13.36 -1.92 10.88
CA ALA A 117 -14.82 -2.05 10.98
C ALA A 117 -15.29 -3.21 11.88
N GLY A 118 -14.38 -3.89 12.58
CA GLY A 118 -14.72 -4.92 13.57
C GLY A 118 -14.64 -6.36 13.07
N ASP A 119 -14.15 -6.61 11.86
CA ASP A 119 -13.93 -7.97 11.34
C ASP A 119 -12.42 -8.31 11.35
N VAL A 120 -12.00 -9.10 12.35
CA VAL A 120 -10.61 -9.55 12.49
C VAL A 120 -10.15 -10.42 11.30
N LYS A 121 -11.04 -11.17 10.66
CA LYS A 121 -10.68 -11.95 9.46
C LYS A 121 -10.40 -11.03 8.29
N ALA A 122 -11.16 -9.95 8.12
CA ALA A 122 -10.89 -8.94 7.11
C ALA A 122 -9.59 -8.18 7.42
N PHE A 123 -9.34 -7.83 8.69
CA PHE A 123 -8.09 -7.20 9.12
C PHE A 123 -6.86 -8.05 8.76
N ARG A 124 -6.90 -9.38 8.94
CA ARG A 124 -5.80 -10.28 8.54
C ARG A 124 -5.44 -10.24 7.04
N LEU A 125 -6.28 -9.60 6.22
CA LEU A 125 -6.08 -9.41 4.78
C LEU A 125 -5.60 -7.99 4.43
N CYS A 126 -5.29 -7.13 5.40
CA CYS A 126 -4.90 -5.74 5.15
C CYS A 126 -3.61 -5.58 4.34
N ASN A 127 -2.68 -6.52 4.47
CA ASN A 127 -1.42 -6.50 3.73
C ASN A 127 -1.62 -6.68 2.20
N ILE A 128 -2.82 -7.04 1.72
CA ILE A 128 -3.11 -7.06 0.26
C ILE A 128 -2.83 -5.68 -0.39
N ALA A 129 -3.02 -4.56 0.33
CA ALA A 129 -2.69 -3.24 -0.21
C ALA A 129 -1.20 -2.90 -0.25
N GLU A 130 -0.39 -3.50 0.62
CA GLU A 130 1.05 -3.22 0.70
C GLU A 130 1.73 -3.50 -0.64
N LYS A 131 1.23 -4.49 -1.41
CA LYS A 131 1.70 -4.77 -2.77
C LYS A 131 1.76 -3.53 -3.67
N SER A 132 0.77 -2.64 -3.58
CA SER A 132 0.73 -1.44 -4.42
C SER A 132 1.73 -0.37 -3.97
N ALA A 133 1.96 -0.25 -2.66
CA ALA A 133 2.93 0.66 -2.06
C ALA A 133 4.37 0.17 -2.33
N VAL A 134 4.62 -1.13 -2.18
CA VAL A 134 5.89 -1.76 -2.55
C VAL A 134 6.20 -1.53 -4.03
N ALA A 135 5.23 -1.74 -4.94
CA ALA A 135 5.44 -1.50 -6.36
C ALA A 135 5.76 -0.02 -6.68
N PHE A 136 5.21 0.91 -5.90
CA PHE A 136 5.50 2.34 -6.00
C PHE A 136 6.95 2.66 -5.58
N PHE A 137 7.37 2.23 -4.39
CA PHE A 137 8.71 2.53 -3.88
C PHE A 137 9.81 1.80 -4.68
N VAL A 138 9.60 0.53 -5.05
CA VAL A 138 10.53 -0.21 -5.91
C VAL A 138 10.75 0.53 -7.23
N HIS A 139 9.67 0.89 -7.94
CA HIS A 139 9.79 1.60 -9.22
C HIS A 139 10.45 2.97 -9.03
N MET A 140 10.08 3.71 -7.98
CA MET A 140 10.70 5.00 -7.67
C MET A 140 12.22 4.87 -7.50
N GLY A 141 12.69 3.87 -6.74
CA GLY A 141 14.12 3.62 -6.54
C GLY A 141 14.86 3.25 -7.83
N GLU A 142 14.19 2.54 -8.74
CA GLU A 142 14.74 2.15 -10.04
C GLU A 142 14.87 3.33 -11.01
N VAL A 143 13.87 4.22 -11.06
CA VAL A 143 13.81 5.29 -12.08
C VAL A 143 14.37 6.63 -11.62
N THR A 144 14.41 6.89 -10.30
CA THR A 144 14.84 8.19 -9.79
C THR A 144 16.34 8.40 -9.97
N THR A 145 16.71 9.62 -10.39
CA THR A 145 18.11 10.04 -10.45
C THR A 145 18.56 10.78 -9.18
N ASP A 146 17.61 11.17 -8.32
CA ASP A 146 17.86 11.88 -7.07
C ASP A 146 18.48 10.91 -6.02
N PRO A 147 19.72 11.17 -5.54
CA PRO A 147 20.34 10.34 -4.52
C PRO A 147 19.57 10.29 -3.20
N ALA A 148 18.93 11.40 -2.79
CA ALA A 148 18.17 11.46 -1.55
C ALA A 148 16.91 10.59 -1.62
N VAL A 149 16.22 10.60 -2.77
CA VAL A 149 15.09 9.69 -3.01
C VAL A 149 15.55 8.24 -2.99
N ARG A 150 16.69 7.90 -3.60
CA ARG A 150 17.24 6.53 -3.54
C ARG A 150 17.55 6.08 -2.12
N THR A 151 18.14 6.95 -1.30
CA THR A 151 18.40 6.65 0.11
C THR A 151 17.11 6.44 0.90
N LEU A 152 16.11 7.30 0.69
CA LEU A 152 14.79 7.15 1.32
C LEU A 152 14.14 5.82 0.95
N VAL A 153 14.06 5.51 -0.35
CA VAL A 153 13.48 4.26 -0.85
C VAL A 153 14.22 3.04 -0.29
N ALA A 154 15.55 3.07 -0.26
CA ALA A 154 16.34 1.95 0.26
C ALA A 154 16.10 1.71 1.76
N ALA A 155 15.83 2.77 2.54
CA ALA A 155 15.48 2.64 3.95
C ALA A 155 14.09 2.01 4.13
N ILE A 156 13.06 2.55 3.46
CA ILE A 156 11.69 1.99 3.51
C ILE A 156 11.65 0.53 3.03
N MET A 157 12.34 0.23 1.92
CA MET A 157 12.34 -1.13 1.37
C MET A 157 13.13 -2.14 2.19
N ALA A 158 13.93 -1.72 3.17
CA ALA A 158 14.62 -2.63 4.08
C ALA A 158 13.64 -3.29 5.05
N ASP A 159 12.59 -2.56 5.44
CA ASP A 159 11.55 -3.03 6.36
C ASP A 159 10.47 -3.84 5.58
N GLU A 160 10.05 -3.35 4.40
CA GLU A 160 8.96 -3.97 3.61
C GLU A 160 9.27 -5.36 3.00
N ALA A 161 10.54 -5.78 2.97
CA ALA A 161 10.93 -7.05 2.38
C ALA A 161 10.36 -8.27 3.14
N ASP A 162 10.21 -8.16 4.46
CA ASP A 162 9.75 -9.27 5.31
C ASP A 162 8.21 -9.39 5.31
N HIS A 163 7.49 -8.32 4.96
CA HIS A 163 6.02 -8.29 4.89
C HIS A 163 5.44 -9.08 3.70
N GLY A 164 6.06 -8.98 2.53
CA GLY A 164 5.55 -9.57 1.29
C GLY A 164 5.44 -11.11 1.31
N ASP A 165 6.45 -11.78 1.87
CA ASP A 165 6.50 -13.25 1.98
C ASP A 165 5.51 -13.78 3.04
N SER A 166 5.29 -13.00 4.10
CA SER A 166 4.30 -13.26 5.14
C SER A 166 2.88 -13.26 4.57
N LEU A 167 2.54 -12.27 3.72
CA LEU A 167 1.22 -12.16 3.10
C LEU A 167 0.90 -13.35 2.18
N ALA A 168 1.79 -13.66 1.23
CA ALA A 168 1.54 -14.74 0.27
C ALA A 168 1.30 -16.08 0.98
N THR A 169 2.02 -16.32 2.07
CA THR A 169 1.85 -17.48 2.95
C THR A 169 0.49 -17.45 3.67
N LYS A 170 0.11 -16.33 4.29
CA LYS A 170 -1.18 -16.14 4.99
C LYS A 170 -2.37 -16.40 4.06
N LEU A 171 -2.38 -15.79 2.87
CA LEU A 171 -3.44 -15.97 1.88
C LEU A 171 -3.56 -17.42 1.41
N SER A 172 -2.42 -18.06 1.17
CA SER A 172 -2.38 -19.46 0.72
C SER A 172 -2.89 -20.43 1.78
N LEU A 173 -2.60 -20.16 3.06
CA LEU A 173 -3.11 -20.96 4.17
C LEU A 173 -4.64 -20.82 4.29
N LEU A 174 -5.17 -19.60 4.21
CA LEU A 174 -6.62 -19.37 4.23
C LEU A 174 -7.31 -20.04 3.03
N ALA A 175 -6.77 -19.87 1.83
CA ALA A 175 -7.31 -20.47 0.60
C ALA A 175 -7.21 -22.00 0.52
N SER A 176 -6.46 -22.62 1.44
CA SER A 176 -6.38 -24.08 1.56
C SER A 176 -7.67 -24.67 2.14
N ASP A 177 -8.45 -23.89 2.88
CA ASP A 177 -9.85 -24.20 3.19
C ASP A 177 -10.75 -23.74 2.04
N GLU A 178 -11.43 -24.67 1.38
CA GLU A 178 -12.33 -24.33 0.27
C GLU A 178 -13.52 -23.48 0.71
N GLY A 179 -13.96 -23.60 1.97
CA GLY A 179 -15.07 -22.82 2.53
C GLY A 179 -14.74 -21.34 2.73
N GLU A 180 -13.45 -20.98 2.81
CA GLU A 180 -12.99 -19.61 3.01
C GLU A 180 -12.64 -18.90 1.68
N ARG A 181 -12.68 -19.60 0.54
CA ARG A 181 -12.31 -19.04 -0.78
C ARG A 181 -13.19 -17.89 -1.23
N ASP A 182 -14.51 -18.02 -1.08
CA ASP A 182 -15.46 -16.97 -1.46
C ASP A 182 -15.30 -15.72 -0.57
N PHE A 183 -14.91 -15.91 0.69
CA PHE A 183 -14.57 -14.83 1.60
C PHE A 183 -13.30 -14.12 1.14
N LEU A 184 -12.25 -14.89 0.86
CA LEU A 184 -10.97 -14.36 0.38
C LEU A 184 -11.10 -13.61 -0.95
N GLU A 185 -11.77 -14.19 -1.95
CA GLU A 185 -11.94 -13.56 -3.27
C GLU A 185 -12.69 -12.23 -3.17
N ARG A 186 -13.75 -12.17 -2.35
CA ARG A 186 -14.51 -10.94 -2.13
C ARG A 186 -13.62 -9.84 -1.54
N HIS A 187 -12.88 -10.15 -0.48
CA HIS A 187 -12.01 -9.15 0.15
C HIS A 187 -10.79 -8.79 -0.69
N PHE A 188 -10.29 -9.72 -1.53
CA PHE A 188 -9.27 -9.43 -2.53
C PHE A 188 -9.78 -8.37 -3.51
N VAL A 189 -10.97 -8.57 -4.09
CA VAL A 189 -11.60 -7.63 -5.03
C VAL A 189 -11.91 -6.29 -4.36
N GLU A 190 -12.50 -6.31 -3.17
CA GLU A 190 -12.81 -5.10 -2.41
C GLU A 190 -11.54 -4.32 -2.07
N SER A 191 -10.45 -5.01 -1.70
CA SER A 191 -9.15 -4.40 -1.42
C SER A 191 -8.64 -3.57 -2.58
N TRP A 192 -8.53 -4.17 -3.75
CA TRP A 192 -8.07 -3.44 -4.92
C TRP A 192 -9.05 -2.37 -5.39
N SER A 193 -10.35 -2.65 -5.35
CA SER A 193 -11.38 -1.71 -5.82
C SER A 193 -11.38 -0.42 -4.99
N SER A 194 -11.22 -0.53 -3.67
CA SER A 194 -11.16 0.64 -2.79
C SER A 194 -9.90 1.49 -3.03
N GLN A 195 -8.74 0.86 -3.25
CA GLN A 195 -7.51 1.56 -3.59
C GLN A 195 -7.60 2.27 -4.95
N LYS A 196 -8.18 1.60 -5.96
CA LYS A 196 -8.26 2.12 -7.33
C LYS A 196 -8.79 3.55 -7.40
N LYS A 197 -9.90 3.80 -6.71
CA LYS A 197 -10.53 5.13 -6.70
C LYS A 197 -9.60 6.19 -6.10
N GLY A 198 -8.98 5.90 -4.95
CA GLY A 198 -8.08 6.83 -4.28
C GLY A 198 -6.81 7.11 -5.09
N VAL A 199 -6.18 6.07 -5.63
CA VAL A 199 -4.95 6.18 -6.43
C VAL A 199 -5.19 6.97 -7.72
N PHE A 200 -6.30 6.75 -8.41
CA PHE A 200 -6.58 7.43 -9.66
C PHE A 200 -6.87 8.91 -9.43
N LEU A 201 -7.66 9.22 -8.41
CA LEU A 201 -7.96 10.59 -8.04
C LEU A 201 -6.72 11.35 -7.58
N GLU A 202 -5.86 10.74 -6.75
CA GLU A 202 -4.56 11.30 -6.37
C GLU A 202 -3.68 11.58 -7.60
N ALA A 203 -3.63 10.63 -8.55
CA ALA A 203 -2.86 10.81 -9.77
C ALA A 203 -3.38 11.97 -10.63
N GLU A 204 -4.70 12.09 -10.80
CA GLU A 204 -5.32 13.20 -11.54
C GLU A 204 -5.03 14.56 -10.88
N GLU A 205 -5.18 14.65 -9.56
CA GLU A 205 -4.90 15.87 -8.78
C GLU A 205 -3.43 16.31 -8.90
N LEU A 206 -2.51 15.34 -8.95
CA LEU A 206 -1.07 15.58 -9.11
C LEU A 206 -0.64 15.76 -10.58
N GLY A 207 -1.59 15.80 -11.51
CA GLY A 207 -1.35 16.10 -12.92
C GLY A 207 -0.89 14.92 -13.78
N VAL A 208 -1.05 13.67 -13.30
CA VAL A 208 -0.82 12.47 -14.09
C VAL A 208 -2.01 12.23 -15.04
N ASP A 209 -1.71 12.03 -16.32
CA ASP A 209 -2.70 11.65 -17.33
C ASP A 209 -3.07 10.16 -17.19
N VAL A 210 -4.03 9.88 -16.30
CA VAL A 210 -4.47 8.52 -15.97
C VAL A 210 -5.00 7.79 -17.20
N GLU A 211 -5.80 8.45 -18.05
CA GLU A 211 -6.32 7.83 -19.28
C GLU A 211 -5.20 7.32 -20.18
N ARG A 212 -4.15 8.13 -20.38
CA ARG A 212 -2.99 7.73 -21.18
C ARG A 212 -2.18 6.62 -20.53
N VAL A 213 -2.02 6.63 -19.20
CA VAL A 213 -1.33 5.54 -18.48
C VAL A 213 -2.08 4.23 -18.68
N LEU A 214 -3.42 4.24 -18.52
CA LEU A 214 -4.25 3.06 -18.71
C LEU A 214 -4.27 2.58 -20.16
N ALA A 215 -4.32 3.49 -21.14
CA ALA A 215 -4.26 3.15 -22.55
C ALA A 215 -2.94 2.44 -22.92
N LYS A 216 -1.81 2.85 -22.32
CA LYS A 216 -0.52 2.16 -22.49
C LYS A 216 -0.52 0.78 -21.83
N PHE A 217 -1.05 0.69 -20.60
CA PHE A 217 -1.15 -0.57 -19.88
C PHE A 217 -1.94 -1.61 -20.68
N SER A 218 -3.08 -1.24 -21.28
CA SER A 218 -3.91 -2.16 -22.07
C SER A 218 -3.30 -2.58 -23.42
N GLN A 219 -2.18 -2.00 -23.84
CA GLN A 219 -1.49 -2.32 -25.09
C GLN A 219 -0.28 -3.25 -24.88
N GLY A 220 0.16 -3.46 -23.63
CA GLY A 220 1.24 -4.38 -23.25
C GLY A 220 0.70 -5.73 -22.84
#